data_AF-A0A9E1XRX9-F1
#
_entry.id   AF-A0A9E1XRX9-F1
#
_cell.length_a   1.000
_cell.length_b   1.000
_cell.length_c   1.000
_cell.angle_alpha   90.00
_cell.angle_beta   90.00
_cell.angle_gamma   90.00
#
_symmetry.space_group_name_H-M   'P 1'
#
loop_
_entity.id
_entity.type
_entity.pdbx_description
1 polymer ?
#
loop_
_entity_poly.entity_id
_entity_poly.type
_entity_poly.pdbx_seq_one_letter_code
_entity_poly.pdbx_strand_id
1 'polypeptide(L)'
;MKMTPKERICAAMRREEVDYLPCSIYFNGNLTVAGRSCARLADRTELALALGTDPVIGAGMPGGMHEEVAIRTWEEQVAGEEYPILWQAWDTPVGTLTQAVRKGLASANWKRIHWGDESASSLYKPLIETSEDVERFRFLMQPCTEERFTAWQRSSEPTFSYAKEHDLPVVCTYGQGLAALMFTMGAERAVYLAMDDPAGFEDLAETIHQAEMHKIGLAARSHVDILKRFGG
;
A
#
# COMPACT_ATOMS: atom_id res chain seq x y z
N MET A 1 -21.46 -3.50 29.97
CA MET A 1 -22.08 -3.02 28.71
C MET A 1 -21.30 -3.64 27.56
N LYS A 2 -21.94 -4.15 26.51
CA LYS A 2 -21.23 -4.75 25.38
C LYS A 2 -20.72 -3.64 24.46
N MET A 3 -19.43 -3.62 24.18
CA MET A 3 -18.80 -2.62 23.30
C MET A 3 -19.02 -2.97 21.83
N THR A 4 -18.97 -1.98 20.94
CA THR A 4 -18.86 -2.22 19.49
C THR A 4 -17.42 -2.63 19.13
N PRO A 5 -17.17 -3.22 17.95
CA PRO A 5 -15.81 -3.49 17.48
C PRO A 5 -14.93 -2.24 17.49
N LYS A 6 -15.46 -1.09 17.09
CA LYS A 6 -14.74 0.19 17.10
C LYS A 6 -14.34 0.61 18.51
N GLU A 7 -15.30 0.65 19.42
CA GLU A 7 -15.06 1.01 20.82
C GLU A 7 -14.00 0.09 21.45
N ARG A 8 -14.17 -1.23 21.28
CA ARG A 8 -13.28 -2.25 21.85
C ARG A 8 -11.86 -2.15 21.32
N ILE A 9 -11.68 -2.08 19.99
CA ILE A 9 -10.34 -1.99 19.39
C ILE A 9 -9.66 -0.68 19.80
N CYS A 10 -10.36 0.45 19.74
CA CYS A 10 -9.77 1.74 20.10
C CYS A 10 -9.39 1.81 21.59
N ALA A 11 -10.24 1.31 22.49
CA ALA A 11 -9.95 1.21 23.91
C ALA A 11 -8.74 0.30 24.19
N ALA A 12 -8.69 -0.89 23.57
CA ALA A 12 -7.56 -1.80 23.71
C ALA A 12 -6.23 -1.16 23.24
N MET A 13 -6.22 -0.44 22.12
CA MET A 13 -5.03 0.28 21.65
C MET A 13 -4.57 1.39 22.60
N ARG A 14 -5.51 2.02 23.33
CA ARG A 14 -5.23 3.00 24.37
C ARG A 14 -4.91 2.38 25.74
N ARG A 15 -4.91 1.05 25.84
CA ARG A 15 -4.72 0.30 27.09
C ARG A 15 -5.80 0.58 28.13
N GLU A 16 -7.02 0.85 27.68
CA GLU A 16 -8.21 1.01 28.52
C GLU A 16 -8.86 -0.36 28.79
N GLU A 17 -9.77 -0.43 29.77
CA GLU A 17 -10.56 -1.65 30.01
C GLU A 17 -11.50 -1.94 28.84
N VAL A 18 -11.64 -3.23 28.52
CA VAL A 18 -12.51 -3.73 27.44
C VAL A 18 -13.38 -4.88 27.94
N ASP A 19 -14.53 -5.10 27.31
CA ASP A 19 -15.44 -6.20 27.64
C ASP A 19 -14.88 -7.59 27.29
N TYR A 20 -13.99 -7.67 26.28
CA TYR A 20 -13.07 -8.78 26.01
C TYR A 20 -11.91 -8.30 25.12
N LEU A 21 -10.83 -9.08 25.02
CA LEU A 21 -9.68 -8.76 24.16
C LEU A 21 -10.09 -8.83 22.67
N PRO A 22 -10.01 -7.74 21.89
CA PRO A 22 -10.47 -7.76 20.50
C PRO A 22 -9.62 -8.68 19.62
N CYS A 23 -10.26 -9.32 18.64
CA CYS A 23 -9.61 -10.16 17.65
C CYS A 23 -10.02 -9.73 16.25
N SER A 24 -9.07 -9.19 15.47
CA SER A 24 -9.31 -8.81 14.07
C SER A 24 -8.57 -9.76 13.14
N ILE A 25 -9.27 -10.34 12.16
CA ILE A 25 -8.71 -11.33 11.24
C ILE A 25 -8.67 -10.75 9.83
N TYR A 26 -7.53 -10.94 9.16
CA TYR A 26 -7.40 -10.64 7.74
C TYR A 26 -8.08 -11.70 6.88
N PHE A 27 -8.90 -11.26 5.93
CA PHE A 27 -9.45 -12.11 4.87
C PHE A 27 -8.77 -11.80 3.54
N ASN A 28 -8.22 -12.81 2.90
CA ASN A 28 -7.73 -12.69 1.53
C ASN A 28 -8.93 -12.46 0.58
N GLY A 29 -8.87 -11.40 -0.23
CA GLY A 29 -9.96 -11.02 -1.15
C GLY A 29 -10.33 -12.10 -2.17
N ASN A 30 -9.43 -13.04 -2.47
CA ASN A 30 -9.67 -14.14 -3.41
C ASN A 30 -10.52 -15.28 -2.81
N LEU A 31 -10.80 -15.24 -1.50
CA LEU A 31 -11.57 -16.28 -0.83
C LEU A 31 -13.07 -16.10 -1.02
N THR A 32 -13.76 -17.24 -1.17
CA THR A 32 -15.21 -17.32 -1.03
C THR A 32 -15.53 -18.33 0.08
N VAL A 33 -16.24 -17.89 1.11
CA VAL A 33 -16.53 -18.69 2.30
C VAL A 33 -18.03 -18.66 2.53
N ALA A 34 -18.66 -19.84 2.58
CA ALA A 34 -20.11 -19.97 2.77
C ALA A 34 -20.95 -19.07 1.83
N GLY A 35 -20.55 -18.97 0.55
CA GLY A 35 -21.23 -18.14 -0.45
C GLY A 35 -20.95 -16.63 -0.37
N ARG A 36 -20.10 -16.18 0.56
CA ARG A 36 -19.66 -14.79 0.72
C ARG A 36 -18.30 -14.59 0.07
N SER A 37 -18.17 -13.59 -0.79
CA SER A 37 -16.92 -13.20 -1.44
C SER A 37 -16.16 -12.22 -0.57
N CYS A 38 -14.95 -12.60 -0.13
CA CYS A 38 -14.12 -11.74 0.70
C CYS A 38 -13.60 -10.49 -0.03
N ALA A 39 -13.70 -10.45 -1.36
CA ALA A 39 -13.43 -9.24 -2.15
C ALA A 39 -14.43 -8.11 -1.85
N ARG A 40 -15.68 -8.44 -1.50
CA ARG A 40 -16.74 -7.45 -1.23
C ARG A 40 -16.68 -7.01 0.24
N LEU A 41 -16.77 -5.70 0.46
CA LEU A 41 -16.71 -5.10 1.81
C LEU A 41 -17.82 -5.60 2.73
N ALA A 42 -19.06 -5.63 2.24
CA ALA A 42 -20.20 -6.10 3.04
C ALA A 42 -20.02 -7.57 3.45
N ASP A 43 -19.83 -8.46 2.48
CA ASP A 43 -19.61 -9.89 2.68
C ASP A 43 -18.52 -10.22 3.70
N ARG A 44 -17.33 -9.62 3.56
CA ARG A 44 -16.21 -9.89 4.48
C ARG A 44 -16.50 -9.38 5.89
N THR A 45 -17.19 -8.25 6.01
CA THR A 45 -17.56 -7.66 7.30
C THR A 45 -18.59 -8.53 8.00
N GLU A 46 -19.64 -8.92 7.29
CA GLU A 46 -20.66 -9.82 7.82
C GLU A 46 -20.07 -11.19 8.21
N LEU A 47 -19.13 -11.72 7.42
CA LEU A 47 -18.45 -12.97 7.73
C LEU A 47 -17.63 -12.84 9.02
N ALA A 48 -16.83 -11.79 9.14
CA ALA A 48 -16.03 -11.51 10.33
C ALA A 48 -16.89 -11.41 11.60
N LEU A 49 -18.00 -10.67 11.52
CA LEU A 49 -18.94 -10.52 12.63
C LEU A 49 -19.63 -11.84 12.98
N ALA A 50 -20.02 -12.64 11.99
CA ALA A 50 -20.64 -13.96 12.21
C ALA A 50 -19.67 -14.95 12.89
N LEU A 51 -18.36 -14.79 12.68
CA LEU A 51 -17.32 -15.56 13.35
C LEU A 51 -17.01 -15.05 14.77
N GLY A 52 -17.67 -13.98 15.23
CA GLY A 52 -17.43 -13.40 16.55
C GLY A 52 -16.14 -12.58 16.64
N THR A 53 -15.64 -12.07 15.52
CA THR A 53 -14.42 -11.25 15.45
C THR A 53 -14.76 -9.75 15.36
N ASP A 54 -13.74 -8.92 15.50
CA ASP A 54 -13.80 -7.46 15.46
C ASP A 54 -13.16 -6.96 14.15
N PRO A 55 -13.93 -6.85 13.04
CA PRO A 55 -13.38 -6.40 11.77
C PRO A 55 -12.95 -4.93 11.81
N VAL A 56 -11.93 -4.63 11.01
CA VAL A 56 -11.48 -3.26 10.72
C VAL A 56 -11.74 -2.94 9.25
N ILE A 57 -12.03 -1.69 8.94
CA ILE A 57 -12.17 -1.23 7.55
C ILE A 57 -10.86 -0.57 7.10
N GLY A 58 -10.25 -1.11 6.04
CA GLY A 58 -9.03 -0.56 5.46
C GLY A 58 -9.31 0.64 4.56
N ALA A 59 -8.57 1.72 4.76
CA ALA A 59 -8.53 2.89 3.86
C ALA A 59 -7.08 3.16 3.41
N GLY A 60 -6.80 3.04 2.12
CA GLY A 60 -5.49 3.35 1.56
C GLY A 60 -5.38 4.84 1.22
N MET A 61 -4.35 5.54 1.72
CA MET A 61 -4.17 6.96 1.45
C MET A 61 -3.33 7.19 0.17
N PRO A 62 -3.69 8.15 -0.69
CA PRO A 62 -2.94 8.43 -1.90
C PRO A 62 -1.50 8.87 -1.59
N GLY A 63 -0.55 8.39 -2.39
CA GLY A 63 0.75 9.05 -2.53
C GLY A 63 0.68 10.21 -3.54
N GLY A 64 1.76 10.97 -3.62
CA GLY A 64 2.00 11.97 -4.67
C GLY A 64 3.05 11.49 -5.68
N MET A 65 3.09 12.17 -6.82
CA MET A 65 4.10 12.05 -7.86
C MET A 65 4.27 13.43 -8.48
N HIS A 66 5.49 13.78 -8.89
CA HIS A 66 5.77 15.07 -9.52
C HIS A 66 5.00 15.20 -10.83
N GLU A 67 4.48 16.40 -11.13
CA GLU A 67 3.56 16.63 -12.26
C GLU A 67 4.19 16.40 -13.64
N GLU A 68 5.50 16.63 -13.75
CA GLU A 68 6.27 16.40 -14.98
C GLU A 68 6.58 14.92 -15.25
N VAL A 69 6.26 13.99 -14.32
CA VAL A 69 6.53 12.57 -14.54
C VAL A 69 5.55 11.99 -15.55
N ALA A 70 6.08 11.57 -16.70
CA ALA A 70 5.31 10.86 -17.71
C ALA A 70 5.50 9.34 -17.56
N ILE A 71 4.39 8.59 -17.68
CA ILE A 71 4.39 7.14 -17.50
C ILE A 71 4.08 6.44 -18.82
N ARG A 72 4.91 5.47 -19.19
CA ARG A 72 4.69 4.58 -20.33
C ARG A 72 4.72 3.13 -19.88
N THR A 73 3.78 2.33 -20.35
CA THR A 73 3.68 0.90 -20.00
C THR A 73 3.53 0.10 -21.28
N TRP A 74 4.24 -1.02 -21.38
CA TRP A 74 4.15 -1.93 -22.52
C TRP A 74 4.35 -3.37 -22.06
N GLU A 75 3.88 -4.32 -22.88
CA GLU A 75 4.11 -5.74 -22.66
C GLU A 75 5.05 -6.27 -23.74
N GLU A 76 5.95 -7.15 -23.35
CA GLU A 76 6.92 -7.79 -24.23
C GLU A 76 6.92 -9.29 -24.03
N GLN A 77 6.85 -10.05 -25.13
CA GLN A 77 7.04 -11.49 -25.09
C GLN A 77 8.53 -11.80 -25.23
N VAL A 78 9.18 -12.15 -24.12
CA VAL A 78 10.61 -12.47 -24.08
C VAL A 78 10.82 -13.96 -24.32
N ALA A 79 11.79 -14.33 -25.16
CA ALA A 79 12.11 -15.72 -25.43
C ALA A 79 12.58 -16.43 -24.16
N GLY A 80 11.98 -17.58 -23.85
CA GLY A 80 12.29 -18.38 -22.65
C GLY A 80 11.45 -18.04 -21.41
N GLU A 81 10.66 -16.97 -21.44
CA GLU A 81 9.70 -16.65 -20.37
C GLU A 81 8.33 -17.27 -20.69
N GLU A 82 7.71 -17.92 -19.70
CA GLU A 82 6.39 -18.57 -19.83
C GLU A 82 5.28 -17.53 -20.04
N TYR A 83 5.41 -16.37 -19.40
CA TYR A 83 4.44 -15.28 -19.42
C TYR A 83 5.08 -13.99 -19.96
N PRO A 84 4.30 -13.06 -20.53
CA PRO A 84 4.82 -11.78 -20.98
C PRO A 84 5.40 -10.96 -19.82
N ILE A 85 6.38 -10.13 -20.14
CA ILE A 85 6.98 -9.17 -19.23
C ILE A 85 6.22 -7.84 -19.33
N LEU A 86 5.71 -7.34 -18.21
CA LEU A 86 5.11 -6.01 -18.11
C LEU A 86 6.21 -5.02 -17.75
N TRP A 87 6.47 -4.09 -18.65
CA TRP A 87 7.41 -3.01 -18.48
C TRP A 87 6.71 -1.70 -18.17
N GLN A 88 7.33 -0.89 -17.32
CA GLN A 88 6.91 0.47 -17.06
C GLN A 88 8.12 1.41 -17.02
N ALA A 89 8.01 2.55 -17.68
CA ALA A 89 8.97 3.63 -17.66
C ALA A 89 8.33 4.87 -17.03
N TRP A 90 9.11 5.56 -16.20
CA TRP A 90 8.80 6.86 -15.63
C TRP A 90 9.84 7.85 -16.13
N ASP A 91 9.45 8.71 -17.06
CA ASP A 91 10.29 9.78 -17.57
C ASP A 91 10.21 10.94 -16.56
N THR A 92 11.29 11.20 -15.83
CA THR A 92 11.39 12.27 -14.82
C THR A 92 12.22 13.45 -15.36
N PRO A 93 12.18 14.63 -14.73
CA PRO A 93 12.99 15.78 -15.15
C PRO A 93 14.50 15.51 -15.21
N VAL A 94 14.99 14.54 -14.42
CA VAL A 94 16.43 14.20 -14.31
C VAL A 94 16.77 12.83 -14.91
N GLY A 95 15.87 12.26 -15.70
CA GLY A 95 16.09 11.02 -16.44
C GLY A 95 14.99 9.97 -16.24
N THR A 96 15.12 8.85 -16.93
CA THR A 96 14.09 7.80 -16.96
C THR A 96 14.41 6.67 -15.98
N LEU A 97 13.42 6.26 -15.19
CA LEU A 97 13.44 4.99 -14.46
C LEU A 97 12.63 3.94 -15.22
N THR A 98 13.07 2.69 -15.16
CA THR A 98 12.34 1.56 -15.76
C THR A 98 12.25 0.40 -14.80
N GLN A 99 11.08 -0.23 -14.72
CA GLN A 99 10.84 -1.45 -13.97
C GLN A 99 10.17 -2.47 -14.88
N ALA A 100 10.44 -3.75 -14.62
CA ALA A 100 9.80 -4.84 -15.32
C ALA A 100 9.37 -5.93 -14.34
N VAL A 101 8.18 -6.48 -14.54
CA VAL A 101 7.68 -7.64 -13.78
C VAL A 101 7.21 -8.73 -14.72
N ARG A 102 7.49 -9.99 -14.38
CA ARG A 102 6.90 -11.16 -15.02
C ARG A 102 5.41 -11.16 -14.72
N LYS A 103 4.56 -11.12 -15.74
CA LYS A 103 3.13 -11.35 -15.50
C LYS A 103 2.93 -12.80 -15.05
N GLY A 104 1.99 -13.03 -14.17
CA GLY A 104 1.59 -14.36 -13.73
C GLY A 104 0.12 -14.37 -13.39
N LEU A 105 -0.37 -15.40 -12.71
CA LEU A 105 -1.79 -15.48 -12.35
C LEU A 105 -2.25 -14.26 -11.51
N ALA A 106 -1.43 -13.80 -10.57
CA ALA A 106 -1.74 -12.65 -9.72
C ALA A 106 -1.70 -11.29 -10.45
N SER A 107 -0.97 -11.20 -11.56
CA SER A 107 -0.76 -9.97 -12.34
C SER A 107 -1.26 -10.05 -13.78
N ALA A 108 -2.07 -11.07 -14.11
CA ALA A 108 -2.52 -11.36 -15.48
C ALA A 108 -3.24 -10.16 -16.12
N ASN A 109 -4.03 -9.44 -15.33
CA ASN A 109 -4.83 -8.29 -15.77
C ASN A 109 -4.17 -6.94 -15.51
N TRP A 110 -2.92 -6.92 -15.04
CA TRP A 110 -2.23 -5.65 -14.77
C TRP A 110 -1.99 -4.90 -16.07
N LYS A 111 -2.39 -3.62 -16.07
CA LYS A 111 -2.12 -2.65 -17.15
C LYS A 111 -1.00 -1.67 -16.80
N ARG A 112 -0.49 -1.75 -15.58
CA ARG A 112 0.58 -0.94 -14.99
C ARG A 112 1.18 -1.70 -13.82
N ILE A 113 2.40 -1.37 -13.43
CA ILE A 113 3.03 -2.00 -12.26
C ILE A 113 2.41 -1.39 -10.99
N HIS A 114 2.15 -2.25 -10.01
CA HIS A 114 1.68 -1.88 -8.68
C HIS A 114 2.70 -2.34 -7.65
N TRP A 115 3.22 -1.43 -6.82
CA TRP A 115 4.19 -1.78 -5.79
C TRP A 115 3.51 -2.46 -4.58
N GLY A 116 3.75 -3.75 -4.47
CA GLY A 116 3.21 -4.66 -3.47
C GLY A 116 3.88 -6.02 -3.54
N ASP A 117 3.42 -6.95 -2.70
CA ASP A 117 4.02 -8.29 -2.56
C ASP A 117 4.07 -9.04 -3.91
N GLU A 118 3.04 -8.91 -4.74
CA GLU A 118 2.99 -9.54 -6.06
C GLU A 118 4.12 -9.02 -6.96
N SER A 119 4.37 -7.71 -6.97
CA SER A 119 5.45 -7.14 -7.78
C SER A 119 6.82 -7.57 -7.30
N ALA A 120 7.02 -7.68 -5.98
CA ALA A 120 8.29 -8.08 -5.37
C ALA A 120 8.69 -9.49 -5.81
N SER A 121 7.72 -10.42 -5.79
CA SER A 121 7.93 -11.81 -6.20
C SER A 121 8.13 -11.99 -7.72
N SER A 122 7.71 -11.00 -8.50
CA SER A 122 7.70 -11.07 -9.97
C SER A 122 8.71 -10.15 -10.64
N LEU A 123 9.62 -9.52 -9.89
CA LEU A 123 10.64 -8.63 -10.43
C LEU A 123 11.45 -9.31 -11.55
N TYR A 124 11.36 -8.73 -12.76
CA TYR A 124 12.22 -9.06 -13.91
C TYR A 124 13.39 -8.09 -13.99
N LYS A 125 13.10 -6.79 -13.81
CA LYS A 125 14.08 -5.71 -13.68
C LYS A 125 13.64 -4.78 -12.53
N PRO A 126 14.50 -4.53 -11.53
CA PRO A 126 14.22 -3.56 -10.48
C PRO A 126 14.14 -2.13 -11.05
N LEU A 127 13.35 -1.30 -10.37
CA LEU A 127 13.21 0.13 -10.63
C LEU A 127 14.47 0.90 -10.24
N ILE A 128 15.06 0.56 -9.08
CA ILE A 128 16.26 1.20 -8.53
C ILE A 128 17.38 0.16 -8.57
N GLU A 129 18.43 0.45 -9.34
CA GLU A 129 19.58 -0.45 -9.51
C GLU A 129 20.85 0.10 -8.88
N THR A 130 20.95 1.43 -8.82
CA THR A 130 22.11 2.20 -8.40
C THR A 130 21.68 3.38 -7.52
N SER A 131 22.64 4.01 -6.83
CA SER A 131 22.34 5.23 -6.06
C SER A 131 21.95 6.43 -6.93
N GLU A 132 22.39 6.48 -8.19
CA GLU A 132 21.93 7.52 -9.14
C GLU A 132 20.42 7.44 -9.42
N ASP A 133 19.83 6.24 -9.33
CA ASP A 133 18.38 6.06 -9.52
C ASP A 133 17.56 6.69 -8.37
N VAL A 134 18.18 6.92 -7.21
CA VAL A 134 17.51 7.56 -6.06
C VAL A 134 17.10 8.98 -6.39
N GLU A 135 17.93 9.74 -7.11
CA GLU A 135 17.61 11.12 -7.51
C GLU A 135 16.35 11.17 -8.39
N ARG A 136 16.25 10.25 -9.35
CA ARG A 136 15.06 10.10 -10.21
C ARG A 136 13.86 9.61 -9.40
N PHE A 137 14.07 8.69 -8.47
CA PHE A 137 13.00 8.08 -7.67
C PHE A 137 12.32 9.09 -6.75
N ARG A 138 13.03 10.14 -6.30
CA ARG A 138 12.43 11.26 -5.54
C ARG A 138 11.23 11.85 -6.26
N PHE A 139 11.22 11.92 -7.59
CA PHE A 139 10.08 12.45 -8.35
C PHE A 139 8.84 11.52 -8.34
N LEU A 140 9.03 10.22 -8.09
CA LEU A 140 7.96 9.23 -8.02
C LEU A 140 7.34 9.14 -6.62
N MET A 141 8.09 9.52 -5.58
CA MET A 141 7.67 9.51 -4.18
C MET A 141 7.55 10.94 -3.65
N GLN A 142 6.40 11.55 -3.88
CA GLN A 142 6.10 12.90 -3.41
C GLN A 142 5.02 12.90 -2.32
N PRO A 143 5.01 13.89 -1.43
CA PRO A 143 3.86 14.17 -0.58
C PRO A 143 2.56 14.27 -1.39
N CYS A 144 1.47 13.77 -0.84
CA CYS A 144 0.16 13.90 -1.47
C CYS A 144 -0.25 15.38 -1.52
N THR A 145 -0.73 15.85 -2.68
CA THR A 145 -1.29 17.20 -2.81
C THR A 145 -2.68 17.30 -2.17
N GLU A 146 -3.09 18.52 -1.80
CA GLU A 146 -4.44 18.79 -1.28
C GLU A 146 -5.54 18.39 -2.27
N GLU A 147 -5.32 18.59 -3.56
CA GLU A 147 -6.27 18.20 -4.60
C GLU A 147 -6.47 16.68 -4.64
N ARG A 148 -5.37 15.91 -4.61
CA ARG A 148 -5.42 14.44 -4.56
C ARG A 148 -6.05 13.94 -3.27
N PHE A 149 -5.74 14.59 -2.14
CA PHE A 149 -6.35 14.27 -0.85
C PHE A 149 -7.87 14.51 -0.88
N THR A 150 -8.31 15.66 -1.39
CA THR A 150 -9.74 15.98 -1.52
C THR A 150 -10.45 14.99 -2.45
N ALA A 151 -9.83 14.62 -3.57
CA ALA A 151 -10.37 13.61 -4.49
C ALA A 151 -10.50 12.25 -3.81
N TRP A 152 -9.50 11.85 -3.02
CA TRP A 152 -9.53 10.62 -2.24
C TRP A 152 -10.60 10.64 -1.15
N GLN A 153 -10.79 11.74 -0.44
CA GLN A 153 -11.86 11.85 0.56
C GLN A 153 -13.23 11.61 -0.08
N ARG A 154 -13.49 12.24 -1.22
CA ARG A 154 -14.76 12.06 -1.96
C ARG A 154 -14.95 10.62 -2.43
N SER A 155 -13.91 9.98 -2.97
CA SER A 155 -14.01 8.60 -3.45
C SER A 155 -14.09 7.58 -2.32
N SER A 156 -13.57 7.90 -1.13
CA SER A 156 -13.57 7.04 0.04
C SER A 156 -14.81 7.21 0.93
N GLU A 157 -15.63 8.24 0.68
CA GLU A 157 -16.83 8.53 1.47
C GLU A 157 -17.76 7.32 1.66
N PRO A 158 -18.06 6.49 0.64
CA PRO A 158 -18.88 5.29 0.84
C PRO A 158 -18.27 4.30 1.84
N THR A 159 -16.94 4.21 1.90
CA THR A 159 -16.21 3.33 2.83
C THR A 159 -16.31 3.87 4.26
N PHE A 160 -16.15 5.19 4.45
CA PHE A 160 -16.28 5.81 5.77
C PHE A 160 -17.72 5.77 6.28
N SER A 161 -18.69 6.05 5.41
CA SER A 161 -20.12 5.93 5.71
C SER A 161 -20.46 4.50 6.14
N TYR A 162 -19.99 3.48 5.41
CA TYR A 162 -20.18 2.08 5.79
C TYR A 162 -19.56 1.75 7.16
N ALA A 163 -18.33 2.17 7.42
CA ALA A 163 -17.67 1.92 8.71
C ALA A 163 -18.43 2.58 9.87
N LYS A 164 -18.96 3.79 9.66
CA LYS A 164 -19.78 4.52 10.64
C LYS A 164 -21.12 3.83 10.89
N GLU A 165 -21.81 3.39 9.84
CA GLU A 165 -23.11 2.70 9.94
C GLU A 165 -23.01 1.41 10.77
N HIS A 166 -21.86 0.73 10.71
CA HIS A 166 -21.65 -0.56 11.38
C HIS A 166 -20.79 -0.47 12.66
N ASP A 167 -20.48 0.74 13.15
CA ASP A 167 -19.61 0.97 14.32
C ASP A 167 -18.27 0.21 14.24
N LEU A 168 -17.62 0.30 13.08
CA LEU A 168 -16.34 -0.34 12.79
C LEU A 168 -15.20 0.69 12.76
N PRO A 169 -14.02 0.32 13.29
CA PRO A 169 -12.86 1.19 13.23
C PRO A 169 -12.28 1.21 11.82
N VAL A 170 -11.82 2.39 11.40
CA VAL A 170 -11.12 2.57 10.13
C VAL A 170 -9.62 2.56 10.38
N VAL A 171 -8.92 1.64 9.73
CA VAL A 171 -7.45 1.55 9.71
C VAL A 171 -6.93 2.16 8.42
N CYS A 172 -6.04 3.13 8.54
CA CYS A 172 -5.31 3.67 7.41
C CYS A 172 -3.88 3.14 7.36
N THR A 173 -3.53 2.50 6.25
CA THR A 173 -2.12 2.20 5.95
C THR A 173 -1.48 3.44 5.35
N TYR A 174 -0.66 4.15 6.12
CA TYR A 174 -0.07 5.42 5.67
C TYR A 174 1.24 5.23 4.89
N GLY A 175 1.91 4.10 5.06
CA GLY A 175 3.22 3.87 4.44
C GLY A 175 3.59 2.39 4.32
N GLN A 176 4.60 2.14 3.50
CA GLN A 176 5.24 0.86 3.23
C GLN A 176 6.66 0.79 3.83
N GLY A 177 7.21 1.89 4.36
CA GLY A 177 8.53 1.89 5.01
C GLY A 177 9.59 1.19 4.16
N LEU A 178 10.38 0.31 4.79
CA LEU A 178 11.41 -0.46 4.08
C LEU A 178 10.85 -1.47 3.08
N ALA A 179 9.58 -1.86 3.16
CA ALA A 179 8.99 -2.75 2.17
C ALA A 179 8.86 -2.10 0.80
N ALA A 180 8.73 -0.76 0.74
CA ALA A 180 8.78 -0.04 -0.53
C ALA A 180 10.09 -0.34 -1.29
N LEU A 181 11.22 -0.46 -0.57
CA LEU A 181 12.51 -0.85 -1.17
C LEU A 181 12.45 -2.26 -1.73
N MET A 182 11.88 -3.21 -1.00
CA MET A 182 11.71 -4.57 -1.52
C MET A 182 10.87 -4.59 -2.81
N PHE A 183 9.86 -3.72 -2.91
CA PHE A 183 8.99 -3.64 -4.08
C PHE A 183 9.64 -2.97 -5.29
N THR A 184 10.59 -2.05 -5.07
CA THR A 184 11.24 -1.28 -6.14
C THR A 184 12.59 -1.85 -6.55
N MET A 185 13.40 -2.39 -5.63
CA MET A 185 14.73 -2.92 -5.93
C MET A 185 14.92 -4.40 -5.60
N GLY A 186 14.01 -5.00 -4.83
CA GLY A 186 14.18 -6.35 -4.29
C GLY A 186 15.04 -6.36 -3.01
N ALA A 187 14.84 -7.38 -2.18
CA ALA A 187 15.46 -7.45 -0.86
C ALA A 187 17.01 -7.53 -0.91
N GLU A 188 17.57 -8.34 -1.82
CA GLU A 188 19.01 -8.52 -1.94
C GLU A 188 19.73 -7.21 -2.28
N ARG A 189 19.21 -6.47 -3.28
CA ARG A 189 19.80 -5.18 -3.67
C ARG A 189 19.63 -4.12 -2.58
N ALA A 190 18.51 -4.13 -1.85
CA ALA A 190 18.34 -3.22 -0.72
C ALA A 190 19.41 -3.46 0.36
N VAL A 191 19.77 -4.72 0.62
CA VAL A 191 20.86 -5.06 1.54
C VAL A 191 22.22 -4.62 1.00
N TYR A 192 22.53 -4.88 -0.28
CA TYR A 192 23.80 -4.43 -0.86
C TYR A 192 23.93 -2.91 -0.89
N LEU A 193 22.87 -2.18 -1.26
CA LEU A 193 22.88 -0.72 -1.21
C LEU A 193 23.17 -0.20 0.20
N ALA A 194 22.54 -0.78 1.23
CA ALA A 194 22.78 -0.40 2.62
C ALA A 194 24.23 -0.65 3.09
N MET A 195 24.93 -1.62 2.48
CA MET A 195 26.31 -1.99 2.84
C MET A 195 27.36 -1.23 2.02
N ASP A 196 27.14 -1.13 0.70
CA ASP A 196 28.10 -0.60 -0.26
C ASP A 196 27.99 0.92 -0.41
N ASP A 197 26.79 1.48 -0.26
CA ASP A 197 26.51 2.92 -0.29
C ASP A 197 25.46 3.31 0.77
N PRO A 198 25.84 3.33 2.06
CA PRO A 198 24.92 3.66 3.15
C PRO A 198 24.27 5.04 3.03
N ALA A 199 24.97 6.01 2.41
CA ALA A 199 24.45 7.35 2.18
C ALA A 199 23.33 7.34 1.13
N GLY A 200 23.52 6.63 0.02
CA GLY A 200 22.47 6.43 -0.99
C GLY A 200 21.25 5.69 -0.43
N PHE A 201 21.47 4.71 0.45
CA PHE A 201 20.38 4.03 1.16
C PHE A 201 19.61 4.98 2.10
N GLU A 202 20.32 5.77 2.90
CA GLU A 202 19.72 6.76 3.82
C GLU A 202 18.88 7.78 3.04
N ASP A 203 19.41 8.30 1.93
CA ASP A 203 18.72 9.22 1.03
C ASP A 203 17.42 8.65 0.45
N LEU A 204 17.44 7.37 0.08
CA LEU A 204 16.28 6.67 -0.43
C LEU A 204 15.24 6.42 0.66
N ALA A 205 15.67 5.97 1.84
CA ALA A 205 14.80 5.76 2.99
C ALA A 205 14.15 7.07 3.45
N GLU A 206 14.91 8.16 3.48
CA GLU A 206 14.43 9.48 3.86
C GLU A 206 13.40 10.02 2.85
N THR A 207 13.63 9.80 1.56
CA THR A 207 12.66 10.17 0.50
C THR A 207 11.31 9.50 0.73
N ILE A 208 11.30 8.20 1.03
CA ILE A 208 10.08 7.44 1.34
C ILE A 208 9.46 7.95 2.64
N HIS A 209 10.28 8.14 3.68
CA HIS A 209 9.86 8.62 4.99
C HIS A 209 9.11 9.95 4.87
N GLN A 210 9.67 10.95 4.20
CA GLN A 210 9.06 12.27 4.05
C GLN A 210 7.70 12.21 3.35
N ALA A 211 7.59 11.44 2.27
CA ALA A 211 6.33 11.26 1.56
C ALA A 211 5.26 10.55 2.42
N GLU A 212 5.67 9.59 3.26
CA GLU A 212 4.78 8.82 4.12
C GLU A 212 4.40 9.53 5.42
N MET A 213 5.27 10.35 5.99
CA MET A 213 4.96 11.13 7.18
C MET A 213 3.93 12.21 6.90
N HIS A 214 3.95 12.81 5.71
CA HIS A 214 2.93 13.77 5.29
C HIS A 214 1.51 13.20 5.40
N LYS A 215 1.36 11.91 5.06
CA LYS A 215 0.09 11.20 5.12
C LYS A 215 -0.47 11.11 6.56
N ILE A 216 0.36 11.01 7.59
CA ILE A 216 -0.12 11.01 8.98
C ILE A 216 -0.90 12.30 9.30
N GLY A 217 -0.41 13.46 8.84
CA GLY A 217 -1.11 14.73 9.02
C GLY A 217 -2.45 14.78 8.27
N LEU A 218 -2.53 14.18 7.08
CA LEU A 218 -3.77 14.05 6.30
C LEU A 218 -4.77 13.09 6.95
N ALA A 219 -4.30 11.99 7.53
CA ALA A 219 -5.16 11.05 8.24
C ALA A 219 -5.86 11.70 9.46
N ALA A 220 -5.18 12.61 10.16
CA ALA A 220 -5.79 13.37 11.27
C ALA A 220 -6.96 14.25 10.83
N ARG A 221 -7.04 14.60 9.55
CA ARG A 221 -8.15 15.36 8.93
C ARG A 221 -9.22 14.44 8.33
N SER A 222 -9.14 13.14 8.57
CA SER A 222 -9.98 12.11 7.97
C SER A 222 -10.71 11.30 9.05
N HIS A 223 -11.70 10.50 8.66
CA HIS A 223 -12.42 9.60 9.56
C HIS A 223 -11.64 8.29 9.84
N VAL A 224 -10.35 8.43 10.15
CA VAL A 224 -9.43 7.32 10.45
C VAL A 224 -9.30 7.20 11.97
N ASP A 225 -9.43 5.97 12.47
CA ASP A 225 -9.29 5.67 13.90
C ASP A 225 -7.88 5.14 14.25
N ILE A 226 -7.26 4.42 13.31
CA ILE A 226 -6.01 3.68 13.53
C ILE A 226 -5.05 3.94 12.38
N LEU A 227 -3.80 4.22 12.71
CA LEU A 227 -2.70 4.30 11.75
C LEU A 227 -1.89 3.02 11.76
N LYS A 228 -1.60 2.51 10.56
CA LYS A 228 -0.75 1.35 10.33
C LYS A 228 0.35 1.71 9.33
N ARG A 229 1.56 1.24 9.58
CA ARG A 229 2.61 1.14 8.56
C ARG A 229 2.76 -0.31 8.13
N PHE A 230 2.94 -0.54 6.85
CA PHE A 230 3.38 -1.82 6.31
C PHE A 230 4.91 -1.79 6.22
N GLY A 231 5.60 -2.90 6.55
CA GLY A 231 7.06 -2.89 6.69
C GLY A 231 7.53 -2.22 7.98
N GLY A 232 8.52 -2.82 8.64
CA GLY A 232 9.03 -2.45 9.96
C GLY A 232 9.38 -0.99 10.14
#